data_AF-A0A319ECK8-F1
#
_entry.id   AF-A0A319ECK8-F1
#
_cell.length_a   1.000
_cell.length_b   1.000
_cell.length_c   1.000
_cell.angle_alpha   90.00
_cell.angle_beta   90.00
_cell.angle_gamma   90.00
#
_symmetry.space_group_name_H-M   'P 1'
#
loop_
_entity.id
_entity.type
_entity.pdbx_description
1 polymer ?
#
loop_
_entity_poly.entity_id
_entity_poly.type
_entity_poly.pdbx_seq_one_letter_code
_entity_poly.pdbx_strand_id
1 'polypeptide(L)'
;MDITTIYAVAAGALLAFFVLVELISSFFRLMKSRMLQFIHTCARFICKELTYPYFIGRHHLLGPWTRASVMLHILYIGINLFALTFHVRSVADAGYRAGRLSLINMVVLFAGAPLSTLADLLGISLRSCRRIHRACSWMAGSLLIIHTMVKMASEHRSFPLQHIDNLLAIIGAGVFGAILIASLPYIRREVYEIFLIAHQGLALFLLCAIWYHLPSSTLRSPRLLILIMAGVRFTTFLLQVLRMMYQNGLLPSRRSPRILVSHAPTGGKINSSEIMVRVVLSRPLKVLPGQYIYLWIPSVTLFSWAQSHPFMVTSWSPKEQDTLELFVKPRRGLSQSLAYHAAEAGWGHSSLSGFISGPYGPSEPVHRYKNILIVATDVGIAAALPYLRMLINSSKAWPARTHRLHFVWQLDTLDSAGAAEYMLNDLLKNDGEHYVLAISLYVESKDTAEELGHHKRALVGHGKPDYREIIRLETSGNQLTGIDSASDDPGESLVMVSASGEVRDEIRSIVRDYLDHHVRMLELEFQP
;
A
#
# COMPACT_ATOMS: atom_id res chain seq x y z
N MET A 1 2.24 -1.72 -39.03
CA MET A 1 2.77 -2.45 -37.85
C MET A 1 1.70 -3.43 -37.38
N ASP A 2 2.09 -4.59 -36.85
CA ASP A 2 1.15 -5.54 -36.25
C ASP A 2 0.44 -4.87 -35.04
N ILE A 3 -0.86 -5.11 -34.87
CA ILE A 3 -1.67 -4.47 -33.82
C ILE A 3 -1.16 -4.85 -32.41
N THR A 4 -0.62 -6.06 -32.25
CA THR A 4 -0.01 -6.47 -30.97
C THR A 4 1.25 -5.67 -30.67
N THR A 5 2.02 -5.27 -31.70
CA THR A 5 3.18 -4.39 -31.54
C THR A 5 2.76 -2.96 -31.22
N ILE A 6 1.71 -2.44 -31.85
CA ILE A 6 1.15 -1.11 -31.52
C ILE A 6 0.68 -1.09 -30.06
N TYR A 7 -0.05 -2.13 -29.63
CA TYR A 7 -0.47 -2.28 -28.24
C TYR A 7 0.72 -2.33 -27.28
N ALA A 8 1.76 -3.11 -27.58
CA ALA A 8 2.97 -3.17 -26.76
C ALA A 8 3.69 -1.81 -26.65
N VAL A 9 3.83 -1.09 -27.77
CA VAL A 9 4.44 0.24 -27.79
C VAL A 9 3.60 1.24 -27.00
N ALA A 10 2.27 1.24 -27.16
CA ALA A 10 1.39 2.12 -26.41
C ALA A 10 1.41 1.84 -24.90
N ALA A 11 1.37 0.56 -24.50
CA ALA A 11 1.46 0.15 -23.11
C ALA A 11 2.83 0.53 -22.49
N GLY A 12 3.93 0.30 -23.23
CA GLY A 12 5.27 0.70 -22.82
C GLY A 12 5.43 2.22 -22.70
N ALA A 13 4.90 2.98 -23.66
CA ALA A 13 4.90 4.45 -23.64
C ALA A 13 4.09 5.00 -22.47
N LEU A 14 2.95 4.39 -22.13
CA LEU A 14 2.14 4.78 -20.97
C LEU A 14 2.90 4.57 -19.65
N LEU A 15 3.57 3.42 -19.49
CA LEU A 15 4.41 3.16 -18.32
C LEU A 15 5.58 4.16 -18.23
N ALA A 16 6.27 4.40 -19.35
CA ALA A 16 7.36 5.36 -19.42
C ALA A 16 6.89 6.80 -19.10
N PHE A 17 5.68 7.16 -19.56
CA PHE A 17 5.06 8.45 -19.24
C PHE A 17 4.83 8.62 -17.75
N PHE A 18 4.31 7.61 -17.04
CA PHE A 18 4.13 7.70 -15.59
C PHE A 18 5.46 7.89 -14.84
N VAL A 19 6.50 7.14 -15.23
CA VAL A 19 7.85 7.31 -14.66
C VAL A 19 8.40 8.71 -14.95
N LEU A 20 8.24 9.20 -16.19
CA LEU A 20 8.71 10.52 -16.57
C LEU A 20 7.95 11.63 -15.82
N VAL A 21 6.63 11.51 -15.68
CA VAL A 21 5.81 12.45 -14.91
C VAL A 21 6.27 12.48 -13.46
N GLU A 22 6.64 11.35 -12.85
CA GLU A 22 7.12 11.34 -11.47
C GLU A 22 8.53 11.95 -11.31
N LEU A 23 9.41 11.72 -12.28
CA LEU A 23 10.72 12.37 -12.33
C LEU A 23 10.59 13.90 -12.50
N ILE A 24 9.72 14.32 -13.42
CA ILE A 24 9.42 15.73 -13.69
C ILE A 24 8.68 16.37 -12.51
N SER A 25 7.68 15.70 -11.92
CA SER A 25 6.94 16.21 -10.75
C SER A 25 7.90 16.45 -9.59
N SER A 26 8.84 15.52 -9.38
CA SER A 26 9.88 15.62 -8.38
C SER A 26 10.82 16.80 -8.59
N PHE A 27 11.10 17.14 -9.85
CA PHE A 27 11.95 18.27 -10.25
C PHE A 27 11.21 19.62 -10.23
N PHE A 28 9.94 19.66 -10.64
CA PHE A 28 9.12 20.87 -10.76
C PHE A 28 8.21 21.14 -9.54
N ARG A 29 8.49 20.52 -8.39
CA ARG A 29 7.80 20.79 -7.10
C ARG A 29 7.73 22.28 -6.72
N LEU A 30 8.53 23.13 -7.35
CA LEU A 30 8.61 24.57 -7.09
C LEU A 30 7.70 25.46 -7.97
N MET A 31 7.08 24.93 -9.03
CA MET A 31 6.45 25.81 -10.04
C MET A 31 5.12 25.24 -10.54
N LYS A 32 4.02 25.56 -9.86
CA LYS A 32 2.66 25.22 -10.33
C LYS A 32 1.61 26.02 -9.57
N SER A 33 1.01 27.05 -10.18
CA SER A 33 -0.16 27.72 -9.59
C SER A 33 -1.39 27.69 -10.52
N ARG A 34 -1.24 27.93 -11.83
CA ARG A 34 -2.40 28.01 -12.75
C ARG A 34 -2.89 26.67 -13.29
N MET A 35 -2.01 25.71 -13.58
CA MET A 35 -2.40 24.36 -14.06
C MET A 35 -3.10 23.54 -12.95
N LEU A 36 -2.86 23.87 -11.67
CA LEU A 36 -3.43 23.16 -10.54
C LEU A 36 -4.93 23.40 -10.38
N GLN A 37 -5.45 24.59 -10.68
CA GLN A 37 -6.87 24.90 -10.47
C GLN A 37 -7.79 24.13 -11.42
N PHE A 38 -7.43 24.03 -12.70
CA PHE A 38 -8.15 23.19 -13.66
C PHE A 38 -8.07 21.71 -13.26
N ILE A 39 -6.89 21.24 -12.86
CA ILE A 39 -6.71 19.87 -12.36
C ILE A 39 -7.55 19.62 -11.10
N HIS A 40 -7.65 20.57 -10.18
CA HIS A 40 -8.46 20.44 -8.97
C HIS A 40 -9.95 20.36 -9.30
N THR A 41 -10.44 21.20 -10.23
CA THR A 41 -11.84 21.18 -10.65
C THR A 41 -12.22 19.85 -11.29
N CYS A 42 -11.40 19.37 -12.23
CA CYS A 42 -11.57 18.05 -12.84
C CYS A 42 -11.44 16.92 -11.81
N ALA A 43 -10.47 17.00 -10.90
CA ALA A 43 -10.27 16.00 -9.85
C ALA A 43 -11.46 15.94 -8.89
N ARG A 44 -12.06 17.08 -8.52
CA ARG A 44 -13.28 17.13 -7.68
C ARG A 44 -14.45 16.46 -8.38
N PHE A 45 -14.70 16.78 -9.65
CA PHE A 45 -15.76 16.14 -10.44
C PHE A 45 -15.54 14.62 -10.53
N ILE A 46 -14.32 14.18 -10.86
CA ILE A 46 -13.95 12.77 -10.92
C ILE A 46 -14.14 12.11 -9.54
N CYS A 47 -13.74 12.76 -8.45
CA CYS A 47 -13.91 12.23 -7.11
C CYS A 47 -15.39 12.06 -6.75
N LYS A 48 -16.21 13.09 -6.98
CA LYS A 48 -17.63 13.13 -6.62
C LYS A 48 -18.47 12.10 -7.39
N GLU A 49 -18.22 11.96 -8.69
CA GLU A 49 -19.05 11.15 -9.58
C GLU A 49 -18.50 9.76 -9.88
N LEU A 50 -17.17 9.58 -9.81
CA LEU A 50 -16.51 8.35 -10.26
C LEU A 50 -15.74 7.61 -9.16
N THR A 51 -14.98 8.32 -8.31
CA THR A 51 -14.07 7.68 -7.35
C THR A 51 -14.72 7.35 -6.00
N TYR A 52 -15.53 8.25 -5.44
CA TYR A 52 -16.19 8.03 -4.16
C TYR A 52 -17.45 7.14 -4.25
N PRO A 53 -18.32 7.25 -5.26
CA PRO A 53 -19.47 6.35 -5.34
C PRO A 53 -19.03 4.93 -5.71
N TYR A 54 -19.53 3.97 -4.93
CA TYR A 54 -19.41 2.56 -5.28
C TYR A 54 -20.40 2.18 -6.37
N PHE A 55 -19.92 1.38 -7.32
CA PHE A 55 -20.75 0.60 -8.22
C PHE A 55 -21.13 -0.73 -7.57
N ILE A 56 -20.17 -1.40 -6.92
CA ILE A 56 -20.40 -2.57 -6.08
C ILE A 56 -19.85 -2.25 -4.69
N GLY A 57 -20.70 -2.36 -3.67
CA GLY A 57 -20.31 -2.18 -2.28
C GLY A 57 -19.27 -3.21 -1.82
N ARG A 58 -18.75 -3.04 -0.61
CA ARG A 58 -17.74 -3.95 -0.08
C ARG A 58 -18.31 -5.36 0.09
N HIS A 59 -17.81 -6.28 -0.73
CA HIS A 59 -18.12 -7.71 -0.63
C HIS A 59 -16.86 -8.51 -0.29
N HIS A 60 -17.01 -9.61 0.45
CA HIS A 60 -15.88 -10.45 0.86
C HIS A 60 -15.14 -11.08 -0.34
N LEU A 61 -15.84 -11.39 -1.43
CA LEU A 61 -15.25 -11.96 -2.66
C LEU A 61 -14.84 -10.90 -3.68
N LEU A 62 -15.73 -9.96 -3.99
CA LEU A 62 -15.54 -9.03 -5.10
C LEU A 62 -14.79 -7.78 -4.64
N GLY A 63 -14.80 -7.47 -3.34
CA GLY A 63 -14.29 -6.21 -2.81
C GLY A 63 -15.14 -5.01 -3.24
N PRO A 64 -14.83 -3.81 -2.74
CA PRO A 64 -15.52 -2.61 -3.17
C PRO A 64 -15.00 -2.17 -4.55
N TRP A 65 -15.93 -1.88 -5.47
CA TRP A 65 -15.64 -1.35 -6.80
C TRP A 65 -16.23 0.04 -6.94
N THR A 66 -15.36 1.02 -7.19
CA THR A 66 -15.78 2.38 -7.55
C THR A 66 -16.20 2.42 -9.01
N ARG A 67 -17.05 3.38 -9.40
CA ARG A 67 -17.45 3.56 -10.80
C ARG A 67 -16.23 3.78 -11.71
N ALA A 68 -15.27 4.60 -11.27
CA ALA A 68 -13.99 4.80 -11.95
C ALA A 68 -13.25 3.48 -12.19
N SER A 69 -13.17 2.62 -11.18
CA SER A 69 -12.50 1.32 -11.30
C SER A 69 -13.20 0.44 -12.33
N VAL A 70 -14.53 0.37 -12.31
CA VAL A 70 -15.30 -0.42 -13.30
C VAL A 70 -15.07 0.09 -14.72
N MET A 71 -15.17 1.40 -14.93
CA MET A 71 -14.92 2.00 -16.25
C MET A 71 -13.50 1.71 -16.76
N LEU A 72 -12.48 1.82 -15.91
CA LEU A 72 -11.11 1.50 -16.27
C LEU A 72 -10.93 0.02 -16.66
N HIS A 73 -11.60 -0.90 -15.95
CA HIS A 73 -11.54 -2.33 -16.29
C HIS A 73 -12.29 -2.64 -17.59
N ILE A 74 -13.47 -2.05 -17.82
CA ILE A 74 -14.22 -2.19 -19.07
C ILE A 74 -13.38 -1.68 -20.23
N LEU A 75 -12.76 -0.51 -20.09
CA LEU A 75 -11.87 0.05 -21.10
C LEU A 75 -10.68 -0.88 -21.38
N TYR A 76 -10.02 -1.37 -20.33
CA TYR A 76 -8.88 -2.28 -20.46
C TYR A 76 -9.25 -3.61 -21.14
N ILE A 77 -10.41 -4.18 -20.80
CA ILE A 77 -10.96 -5.37 -21.47
C ILE A 77 -11.29 -5.05 -22.92
N GLY A 78 -11.95 -3.93 -23.19
CA GLY A 78 -12.30 -3.48 -24.53
C GLY A 78 -11.09 -3.31 -25.44
N ILE A 79 -9.99 -2.71 -24.94
CA ILE A 79 -8.75 -2.55 -25.69
C ILE A 79 -8.13 -3.92 -26.02
N ASN A 80 -8.08 -4.86 -25.05
CA ASN A 80 -7.53 -6.19 -25.30
C ASN A 80 -8.41 -7.00 -26.27
N LEU A 81 -9.73 -6.92 -26.13
CA LEU A 81 -10.68 -7.55 -27.04
C LEU A 81 -10.57 -7.00 -28.46
N PHE A 82 -10.43 -5.67 -28.59
CA PHE A 82 -10.18 -5.02 -29.87
C PHE A 82 -8.87 -5.51 -30.48
N ALA A 83 -7.76 -5.51 -29.72
CA ALA A 83 -6.47 -6.00 -30.21
C ALA A 83 -6.50 -7.50 -30.58
N LEU A 84 -7.32 -8.29 -29.88
CA LEU A 84 -7.53 -9.70 -30.16
C LEU A 84 -8.30 -9.94 -31.46
N THR A 85 -9.34 -9.14 -31.74
CA THR A 85 -10.34 -9.43 -32.80
C THR A 85 -10.19 -8.57 -34.07
N PHE A 86 -9.59 -7.38 -33.98
CA PHE A 86 -9.53 -6.43 -35.07
C PHE A 86 -8.71 -6.97 -36.26
N HIS A 87 -9.35 -7.04 -37.44
CA HIS A 87 -8.73 -7.54 -38.68
C HIS A 87 -8.05 -8.92 -38.53
N VAL A 88 -8.64 -9.82 -37.74
CA VAL A 88 -8.21 -11.22 -37.66
C VAL A 88 -8.64 -11.97 -38.93
N ARG A 89 -7.71 -12.75 -39.50
CA ARG A 89 -7.96 -13.47 -40.76
C ARG A 89 -8.43 -14.91 -40.55
N SER A 90 -8.14 -15.51 -39.39
CA SER A 90 -8.52 -16.89 -39.06
C SER A 90 -8.57 -17.10 -37.56
N VAL A 91 -9.26 -18.16 -37.13
CA VAL A 91 -9.30 -18.56 -35.71
C VAL A 91 -7.89 -18.85 -35.19
N ALA A 92 -7.02 -19.49 -36.00
CA ALA A 92 -5.63 -19.74 -35.64
C ALA A 92 -4.81 -18.43 -35.44
N ASP A 93 -5.05 -17.40 -36.27
CA ASP A 93 -4.44 -16.06 -36.08
C ASP A 93 -4.93 -15.43 -34.77
N ALA A 94 -6.21 -15.56 -34.43
CA ALA A 94 -6.75 -15.11 -33.13
C ALA A 94 -6.03 -15.78 -31.95
N GLY A 95 -5.80 -17.10 -32.02
CA GLY A 95 -5.08 -17.85 -30.99
C GLY A 95 -3.62 -17.42 -30.85
N TYR A 96 -2.94 -17.18 -31.97
CA TYR A 96 -1.57 -16.65 -31.95
C TYR A 96 -1.50 -15.24 -31.31
N ARG A 97 -2.45 -14.36 -31.66
CA ARG A 97 -2.56 -13.02 -31.06
C ARG A 97 -2.89 -13.08 -29.57
N ALA A 98 -3.77 -13.98 -29.15
CA ALA A 98 -4.08 -14.20 -27.74
C ALA A 98 -2.83 -14.54 -26.92
N GLY A 99 -1.99 -15.45 -27.44
CA GLY A 99 -0.71 -15.79 -26.80
C GLY A 99 0.24 -14.59 -26.69
N ARG A 100 0.36 -13.78 -27.75
CA ARG A 100 1.19 -12.56 -27.74
C ARG A 100 0.66 -11.49 -26.78
N LEU A 101 -0.65 -11.25 -26.76
CA LEU A 101 -1.27 -10.30 -25.83
C LEU A 101 -1.14 -10.78 -24.38
N SER A 102 -1.22 -12.09 -24.13
CA SER A 102 -0.95 -12.67 -22.81
C SER A 102 0.47 -12.31 -22.36
N LEU A 103 1.48 -12.56 -23.21
CA LEU A 103 2.88 -12.19 -22.92
C LEU A 103 3.09 -10.69 -22.68
N ILE A 104 2.46 -9.83 -23.47
CA ILE A 104 2.59 -8.38 -23.30
C ILE A 104 2.00 -7.95 -21.94
N ASN A 105 0.84 -8.47 -21.55
CA ASN A 105 0.26 -8.18 -20.23
C ASN A 105 1.09 -8.77 -19.08
N MET A 106 1.79 -9.88 -19.30
CA MET A 106 2.71 -10.46 -18.31
C MET A 106 3.91 -9.55 -18.00
N VAL A 107 4.29 -8.61 -18.87
CA VAL A 107 5.41 -7.68 -18.60
C VAL A 107 5.22 -6.94 -17.28
N VAL A 108 3.99 -6.50 -16.99
CA VAL A 108 3.65 -5.81 -15.73
C VAL A 108 3.78 -6.75 -14.52
N LEU A 109 3.56 -8.05 -14.69
CA LEU A 109 3.65 -9.03 -13.60
C LEU A 109 5.09 -9.22 -13.11
N PHE A 110 6.07 -8.99 -13.98
CA PHE A 110 7.50 -9.09 -13.67
C PHE A 110 8.19 -7.73 -13.42
N ALA A 111 7.43 -6.63 -13.45
CA ALA A 111 7.97 -5.26 -13.43
C ALA A 111 8.53 -4.77 -12.08
N GLY A 112 8.65 -5.62 -11.04
CA GLY A 112 9.30 -5.19 -9.80
C GLY A 112 9.43 -6.27 -8.73
N ALA A 113 10.39 -6.06 -7.84
CA ALA A 113 10.54 -6.82 -6.60
C ALA A 113 10.94 -5.89 -5.47
N PRO A 114 10.12 -5.72 -4.41
CA PRO A 114 8.67 -5.92 -4.27
C PRO A 114 7.83 -4.94 -5.10
N LEU A 115 6.51 -5.18 -5.19
CA LEU A 115 5.56 -4.24 -5.84
C LEU A 115 5.60 -2.82 -5.25
N SER A 116 6.08 -2.67 -4.01
CA SER A 116 6.32 -1.37 -3.36
C SER A 116 7.37 -0.54 -4.08
N THR A 117 8.46 -1.15 -4.55
CA THR A 117 9.48 -0.47 -5.37
C THR A 117 8.89 0.05 -6.67
N LEU A 118 8.04 -0.76 -7.32
CA LEU A 118 7.35 -0.35 -8.54
C LEU A 118 6.32 0.75 -8.26
N ALA A 119 5.60 0.67 -7.14
CA ALA A 119 4.63 1.67 -6.72
C ALA A 119 5.30 3.04 -6.52
N ASP A 120 6.42 3.07 -5.78
CA ASP A 120 7.22 4.28 -5.57
C ASP A 120 7.79 4.83 -6.88
N LEU A 121 8.32 3.97 -7.76
CA LEU A 121 8.86 4.38 -9.07
C LEU A 121 7.79 5.02 -9.96
N LEU A 122 6.54 4.55 -9.87
CA LEU A 122 5.41 5.07 -10.62
C LEU A 122 4.70 6.24 -9.90
N GLY A 123 5.10 6.59 -8.68
CA GLY A 123 4.42 7.61 -7.87
C GLY A 123 2.98 7.26 -7.51
N ILE A 124 2.64 5.96 -7.43
CA ILE A 124 1.28 5.48 -7.11
C ILE A 124 1.28 4.70 -5.80
N SER A 125 0.12 4.59 -5.16
CA SER A 125 0.00 3.78 -3.95
C SER A 125 0.20 2.28 -4.22
N LEU A 126 0.73 1.56 -3.24
CA LEU A 126 0.91 0.10 -3.30
C LEU A 126 -0.42 -0.61 -3.59
N ARG A 127 -1.53 -0.07 -3.06
CA ARG A 127 -2.88 -0.58 -3.32
C ARG A 127 -3.23 -0.52 -4.80
N SER A 128 -2.91 0.57 -5.48
CA SER A 128 -3.14 0.75 -6.92
C SER A 128 -2.26 -0.19 -7.73
N CYS A 129 -0.97 -0.28 -7.39
CA CYS A 129 -0.03 -1.22 -8.01
C CYS A 129 -0.52 -2.68 -7.90
N ARG A 130 -0.99 -3.11 -6.73
CA ARG A 130 -1.59 -4.45 -6.52
C ARG A 130 -2.88 -4.69 -7.32
N ARG A 131 -3.69 -3.66 -7.57
CA ARG A 131 -4.88 -3.76 -8.42
C ARG A 131 -4.48 -3.96 -9.88
N ILE A 132 -3.53 -3.17 -10.38
CA ILE A 132 -2.99 -3.27 -11.74
C ILE A 132 -2.38 -4.66 -11.97
N HIS A 133 -1.51 -5.12 -11.06
CA HIS A 133 -0.91 -6.46 -11.14
C HIS A 133 -1.98 -7.54 -11.28
N ARG A 134 -3.02 -7.51 -10.43
CA ARG A 134 -4.12 -8.48 -10.49
C ARG A 134 -4.92 -8.40 -11.79
N ALA A 135 -5.22 -7.19 -12.28
CA ALA A 135 -5.95 -7.01 -13.54
C ALA A 135 -5.16 -7.59 -14.72
N CYS A 136 -3.85 -7.34 -14.78
CA CYS A 136 -2.97 -7.93 -15.80
C CYS A 136 -2.88 -9.45 -15.65
N SER A 137 -2.88 -10.01 -14.44
CA SER A 137 -2.86 -11.47 -14.23
C SER A 137 -4.11 -12.14 -14.79
N TRP A 138 -5.30 -11.60 -14.50
CA TRP A 138 -6.57 -12.13 -15.01
C TRP A 138 -6.69 -12.00 -16.53
N MET A 139 -6.24 -10.86 -17.09
CA MET A 139 -6.23 -10.66 -18.54
C MET A 139 -5.28 -11.65 -19.22
N ALA A 140 -4.04 -11.75 -18.75
CA ALA A 140 -3.06 -12.71 -19.27
C ALA A 140 -3.57 -14.15 -19.18
N GLY A 141 -4.21 -14.53 -18.06
CA GLY A 141 -4.80 -15.86 -17.88
C GLY A 141 -5.95 -16.14 -18.85
N SER A 142 -6.84 -15.19 -19.04
CA SER A 142 -7.97 -15.32 -19.98
C SER A 142 -7.48 -15.46 -21.42
N LEU A 143 -6.50 -14.65 -21.82
CA LEU A 143 -5.86 -14.73 -23.13
C LEU A 143 -5.08 -16.03 -23.32
N LEU A 144 -4.46 -16.56 -22.26
CA LEU A 144 -3.79 -17.86 -22.31
C LEU A 144 -4.80 -19.00 -22.51
N ILE A 145 -5.95 -18.96 -21.84
CA ILE A 145 -7.02 -19.95 -22.05
C ILE A 145 -7.46 -19.95 -23.52
N ILE A 146 -7.70 -18.78 -24.10
CA ILE A 146 -8.05 -18.64 -25.53
C ILE A 146 -6.94 -19.21 -26.41
N HIS A 147 -5.68 -18.86 -26.15
CA HIS A 147 -4.53 -19.37 -26.90
C HIS A 147 -4.47 -20.91 -26.88
N THR A 148 -4.57 -21.52 -25.69
CA THR A 148 -4.53 -22.97 -25.50
C THR A 148 -5.72 -23.65 -26.18
N MET A 149 -6.94 -23.13 -26.00
CA MET A 149 -8.15 -23.70 -26.62
C MET A 149 -8.07 -23.68 -28.14
N VAL A 150 -7.67 -22.55 -28.73
CA VAL A 150 -7.52 -22.44 -30.19
C VAL A 150 -6.42 -23.38 -30.71
N LYS A 151 -5.27 -23.44 -30.02
CA LYS A 151 -4.17 -24.32 -30.43
C LYS A 151 -4.61 -25.78 -30.43
N MET A 152 -5.25 -26.24 -29.35
CA MET A 152 -5.80 -27.60 -29.24
C MET A 152 -6.89 -27.88 -30.30
N ALA A 153 -7.78 -26.91 -30.57
CA ALA A 153 -8.83 -27.06 -31.57
C ALA A 153 -8.29 -27.01 -33.02
N SER A 154 -7.17 -26.34 -33.28
CA SER A 154 -6.60 -26.25 -34.64
C SER A 154 -5.74 -27.45 -35.02
N GLU A 155 -5.12 -28.14 -34.05
CA GLU A 155 -4.15 -29.22 -34.29
C GLU A 155 -4.73 -30.62 -34.04
N HIS A 156 -5.97 -30.85 -34.47
CA HIS A 156 -6.85 -32.01 -34.18
C HIS A 156 -6.24 -33.45 -34.24
N ARG A 157 -4.98 -33.66 -34.63
CA ARG A 157 -4.35 -35.01 -34.70
C ARG A 157 -2.92 -35.16 -34.18
N SER A 158 -2.16 -34.12 -33.82
CA SER A 158 -0.83 -34.34 -33.21
C SER A 158 -0.29 -33.11 -32.49
N PHE A 159 -0.42 -33.08 -31.16
CA PHE A 159 0.40 -32.25 -30.27
C PHE A 159 1.33 -33.20 -29.48
N PRO A 160 2.45 -33.66 -30.06
CA PRO A 160 3.25 -34.71 -29.44
C PRO A 160 3.91 -34.18 -28.17
N LEU A 161 3.59 -34.77 -27.02
CA LEU A 161 4.20 -34.45 -25.73
C LEU A 161 5.64 -34.96 -25.60
N GLN A 162 6.11 -35.71 -26.59
CA GLN A 162 7.50 -36.14 -26.69
C GLN A 162 8.43 -34.96 -27.01
N HIS A 163 7.90 -33.89 -27.65
CA HIS A 163 8.67 -32.68 -27.86
C HIS A 163 8.62 -31.81 -26.60
N ILE A 164 9.82 -31.42 -26.14
CA ILE A 164 10.00 -30.72 -24.86
C ILE A 164 9.33 -29.34 -24.83
N ASP A 165 9.27 -28.65 -25.97
CA ASP A 165 8.58 -27.38 -26.18
C ASP A 165 7.06 -27.50 -25.97
N ASN A 166 6.45 -28.57 -26.49
CA ASN A 166 5.03 -28.87 -26.32
C ASN A 166 4.70 -29.27 -24.87
N LEU A 167 5.54 -30.10 -24.27
CA LEU A 167 5.38 -30.50 -22.87
C LEU A 167 5.48 -29.27 -21.93
N LEU A 168 6.49 -28.43 -22.12
CA LEU A 168 6.69 -27.21 -21.33
C LEU A 168 5.58 -26.17 -21.57
N ALA A 169 4.95 -26.15 -22.74
CA ALA A 169 3.78 -25.31 -22.99
C ALA A 169 2.61 -25.65 -22.06
N ILE A 170 2.27 -26.95 -21.94
CA ILE A 170 1.17 -27.42 -21.09
C ILE A 170 1.53 -27.25 -19.62
N ILE A 171 2.74 -27.63 -19.22
CA ILE A 171 3.20 -27.45 -17.83
C ILE A 171 3.19 -25.96 -17.48
N GLY A 172 3.68 -25.08 -18.36
CA GLY A 172 3.66 -23.63 -18.16
C GLY A 172 2.24 -23.08 -18.00
N ALA A 173 1.30 -23.52 -18.84
CA ALA A 173 -0.10 -23.12 -18.71
C ALA A 173 -0.73 -23.61 -17.39
N GLY A 174 -0.46 -24.86 -17.00
CA GLY A 174 -0.89 -25.42 -15.72
C GLY A 174 -0.31 -24.67 -14.53
N VAL A 175 0.99 -24.34 -14.56
CA VAL A 175 1.65 -23.55 -13.52
C VAL A 175 1.04 -22.15 -13.41
N PHE A 176 0.78 -21.47 -14.53
CA PHE A 176 0.15 -20.16 -14.48
C PHE A 176 -1.28 -20.23 -13.92
N GLY A 177 -2.05 -21.25 -14.30
CA GLY A 177 -3.35 -21.53 -13.70
C GLY A 177 -3.26 -21.76 -12.19
N ALA A 178 -2.29 -22.55 -11.72
CA ALA A 178 -2.05 -22.80 -10.30
C ALA A 178 -1.68 -21.50 -9.55
N ILE A 179 -0.86 -20.63 -10.14
CA ILE A 179 -0.53 -19.31 -9.58
C ILE A 179 -1.81 -18.48 -9.41
N LEU A 180 -2.69 -18.43 -10.42
CA LEU A 180 -3.95 -17.67 -10.37
C LEU A 180 -4.88 -18.20 -9.27
N ILE A 181 -5.05 -19.52 -9.18
CA ILE A 181 -5.89 -20.17 -8.16
C ILE A 181 -5.34 -19.92 -6.76
N ALA A 182 -4.04 -20.19 -6.54
CA ALA A 182 -3.40 -19.98 -5.24
C ALA A 182 -3.44 -18.50 -4.80
N SER A 183 -3.53 -17.56 -5.75
CA SER A 183 -3.64 -16.12 -5.49
C SER A 183 -5.03 -15.66 -5.09
N LEU A 184 -6.04 -16.54 -5.08
CA LEU A 184 -7.39 -16.21 -4.62
C LEU A 184 -7.36 -15.80 -3.13
N PRO A 185 -8.16 -14.78 -2.72
CA PRO A 185 -8.10 -14.25 -1.37
C PRO A 185 -8.32 -15.28 -0.27
N TYR A 186 -9.17 -16.29 -0.50
CA TYR A 186 -9.46 -17.35 0.46
C TYR A 186 -8.21 -18.20 0.76
N ILE A 187 -7.56 -18.71 -0.28
CA ILE A 187 -6.36 -19.57 -0.15
C ILE A 187 -5.19 -18.75 0.40
N ARG A 188 -4.94 -17.58 -0.17
CA ARG A 188 -3.79 -16.74 0.21
C ARG A 188 -3.83 -16.29 1.66
N ARG A 189 -5.01 -16.06 2.24
CA ARG A 189 -5.14 -15.60 3.63
C ARG A 189 -4.75 -16.67 4.64
N GLU A 190 -5.10 -17.93 4.37
CA GLU A 190 -4.83 -19.04 5.29
C GLU A 190 -3.35 -19.47 5.27
N VAL A 191 -2.70 -19.43 4.11
CA VAL A 191 -1.31 -19.90 3.93
C VAL A 191 -0.39 -18.84 3.33
N TYR A 192 -0.46 -17.60 3.84
CA TYR A 192 0.23 -16.43 3.25
C TYR A 192 1.74 -16.63 3.08
N GLU A 193 2.43 -17.15 4.10
CA GLU A 193 3.88 -17.33 4.07
C GLU A 193 4.28 -18.34 2.98
N ILE A 194 3.65 -19.51 2.92
CA ILE A 194 3.91 -20.52 1.89
C ILE A 194 3.54 -19.98 0.50
N PHE A 195 2.38 -19.32 0.39
CA PHE A 195 1.90 -18.73 -0.86
C PHE A 195 2.93 -17.78 -1.47
N LEU A 196 3.51 -16.88 -0.68
CA LEU A 196 4.39 -15.83 -1.21
C LEU A 196 5.66 -16.43 -1.85
N ILE A 197 6.27 -17.43 -1.20
CA ILE A 197 7.46 -18.11 -1.72
C ILE A 197 7.10 -18.95 -2.95
N ALA A 198 6.03 -19.75 -2.85
CA ALA A 198 5.57 -20.58 -3.95
C ALA A 198 5.24 -19.75 -5.20
N HIS A 199 4.55 -18.61 -5.02
CA HIS A 199 4.21 -17.69 -6.12
C HIS A 199 5.46 -17.18 -6.85
N GLN A 200 6.49 -16.76 -6.10
CA GLN A 200 7.73 -16.27 -6.70
C GLN A 200 8.52 -17.37 -7.41
N GLY A 201 8.63 -18.55 -6.82
CA GLY A 201 9.31 -19.70 -7.42
C GLY A 201 8.61 -20.20 -8.69
N LEU A 202 7.28 -20.33 -8.65
CA LEU A 202 6.47 -20.72 -9.80
C LEU A 202 6.50 -19.67 -10.91
N ALA A 203 6.56 -18.37 -10.57
CA ALA A 203 6.70 -17.30 -11.57
C ALA A 203 8.05 -17.36 -12.30
N LEU A 204 9.15 -17.69 -11.60
CA LEU A 204 10.46 -17.89 -12.23
C LEU A 204 10.44 -19.13 -13.15
N PHE A 205 9.87 -20.23 -12.66
CA PHE A 205 9.71 -21.44 -13.47
C PHE A 205 8.87 -21.18 -14.72
N LEU A 206 7.78 -20.40 -14.60
CA LEU A 206 6.94 -20.01 -15.72
C LEU A 206 7.72 -19.23 -16.78
N LEU A 207 8.60 -18.32 -16.38
CA LEU A 207 9.45 -17.58 -17.31
C LEU A 207 10.36 -18.52 -18.12
N CYS A 208 10.94 -19.54 -17.46
CA CYS A 208 11.73 -20.58 -18.11
C CYS A 208 10.88 -21.45 -19.05
N ALA A 209 9.70 -21.89 -18.61
CA ALA A 209 8.79 -22.70 -19.44
C ALA A 209 8.37 -21.98 -20.72
N ILE A 210 8.03 -20.69 -20.63
CA ILE A 210 7.69 -19.86 -21.80
C ILE A 210 8.91 -19.71 -22.72
N TRP A 211 10.12 -19.53 -22.18
CA TRP A 211 11.33 -19.40 -23.00
C TRP A 211 11.55 -20.60 -23.93
N TYR A 212 11.40 -21.81 -23.40
CA TYR A 212 11.54 -23.05 -24.17
C TYR A 212 10.35 -23.31 -25.10
N HIS A 213 9.15 -22.88 -24.74
CA HIS A 213 7.98 -22.96 -25.61
C HIS A 213 8.10 -22.07 -26.86
N LEU A 214 8.71 -20.88 -26.75
CA LEU A 214 8.77 -19.93 -27.86
C LEU A 214 9.81 -20.33 -28.92
N PRO A 215 9.46 -20.28 -30.23
CA PRO A 215 10.39 -20.61 -31.30
C PRO A 215 11.53 -19.58 -31.45
N SER A 216 12.69 -20.05 -31.91
CA SER A 216 13.96 -19.29 -31.99
C SER A 216 14.17 -18.46 -33.26
N SER A 217 13.33 -18.61 -34.28
CA SER A 217 13.78 -18.43 -35.67
C SER A 217 13.67 -17.03 -36.31
N THR A 218 13.47 -15.92 -35.58
CA THR A 218 13.47 -14.57 -36.20
C THR A 218 13.87 -13.39 -35.28
N LEU A 219 14.39 -12.30 -35.87
CA LEU A 219 14.71 -11.01 -35.22
C LEU A 219 13.52 -10.29 -34.54
N ARG A 220 12.27 -10.65 -34.88
CA ARG A 220 11.04 -10.19 -34.20
C ARG A 220 10.46 -11.25 -33.25
N SER A 221 11.34 -12.06 -32.66
CA SER A 221 10.92 -13.16 -31.80
C SER A 221 10.20 -12.64 -30.55
N PRO A 222 9.08 -13.28 -30.13
CA PRO A 222 8.45 -13.02 -28.84
C PRO A 222 9.39 -13.25 -27.64
N ARG A 223 10.54 -13.91 -27.83
CA ARG A 223 11.60 -14.03 -26.82
C ARG A 223 12.16 -12.69 -26.36
N LEU A 224 12.09 -11.63 -27.17
CA LEU A 224 12.49 -10.29 -26.74
C LEU A 224 11.66 -9.82 -25.54
N LEU A 225 10.36 -10.12 -25.50
CA LEU A 225 9.51 -9.78 -24.35
C LEU A 225 9.95 -10.53 -23.09
N ILE A 226 10.37 -11.79 -23.21
CA ILE A 226 10.94 -12.55 -22.09
C ILE A 226 12.24 -11.92 -21.61
N LEU A 227 13.13 -11.53 -22.52
CA LEU A 227 14.37 -10.85 -22.16
C LEU A 227 14.10 -9.52 -21.47
N ILE A 228 13.09 -8.75 -21.91
CA ILE A 228 12.65 -7.53 -21.23
C ILE A 228 12.13 -7.86 -19.82
N MET A 229 11.25 -8.86 -19.68
CA MET A 229 10.74 -9.28 -18.36
C MET A 229 11.86 -9.72 -17.42
N ALA A 230 12.77 -10.58 -17.90
CA ALA A 230 13.92 -11.06 -17.16
C ALA A 230 14.87 -9.92 -16.79
N GLY A 231 15.16 -9.03 -17.75
CA GLY A 231 16.00 -7.86 -17.56
C GLY A 231 15.43 -6.91 -16.50
N VAL A 232 14.16 -6.51 -16.62
CA VAL A 232 13.49 -5.65 -15.63
C VAL A 232 13.47 -6.32 -14.25
N ARG A 233 13.15 -7.62 -14.18
CA ARG A 233 13.13 -8.38 -12.91
C ARG A 233 14.51 -8.48 -12.27
N PHE A 234 15.55 -8.68 -13.08
CA PHE A 234 16.94 -8.76 -12.64
C PHE A 234 17.47 -7.39 -12.19
N THR A 235 17.26 -6.34 -12.98
CA THR A 235 17.68 -4.97 -12.63
C THR A 235 17.00 -4.50 -11.35
N THR A 236 15.68 -4.70 -11.21
CA THR A 236 14.97 -4.32 -9.98
C THR A 236 15.43 -5.12 -8.76
N PHE A 237 15.69 -6.42 -8.92
CA PHE A 237 16.31 -7.24 -7.87
C PHE A 237 17.69 -6.72 -7.46
N LEU A 238 18.56 -6.48 -8.43
CA LEU A 238 19.92 -6.01 -8.20
C LEU A 238 19.91 -4.67 -7.47
N LEU A 239 19.11 -3.71 -7.93
CA LEU A 239 18.95 -2.42 -7.26
C LEU A 239 18.43 -2.57 -5.82
N GLN A 240 17.50 -3.50 -5.58
CA GLN A 240 17.00 -3.78 -4.24
C GLN A 240 18.09 -4.36 -3.33
N VAL A 241 18.86 -5.34 -3.81
CA VAL A 241 19.97 -5.94 -3.06
C VAL A 241 21.03 -4.89 -2.74
N LEU A 242 21.42 -4.07 -3.73
CA LEU A 242 22.38 -2.98 -3.54
C LEU A 242 21.87 -1.95 -2.52
N ARG A 243 20.60 -1.54 -2.62
CA ARG A 243 19.96 -0.63 -1.65
C ARG A 243 19.93 -1.23 -0.26
N MET A 244 19.58 -2.51 -0.13
CA MET A 244 19.58 -3.22 1.15
C MET A 244 20.99 -3.29 1.74
N MET A 245 22.01 -3.68 0.96
CA MET A 245 23.39 -3.73 1.40
C MET A 245 23.89 -2.35 1.87
N TYR A 246 23.56 -1.30 1.13
CA TYR A 246 23.92 0.07 1.49
C TYR A 246 23.26 0.51 2.81
N GLN A 247 21.94 0.33 2.94
CA GLN A 247 21.16 0.76 4.12
C GLN A 247 21.54 0.02 5.40
N ASN A 248 21.85 -1.27 5.29
CA ASN A 248 22.12 -2.12 6.44
C ASN A 248 23.62 -2.21 6.78
N GLY A 249 24.45 -1.36 6.18
CA GLY A 249 25.85 -1.27 6.54
C GLY A 249 26.66 -2.53 6.26
N LEU A 250 26.29 -3.32 5.24
CA LEU A 250 27.03 -4.52 4.81
C LEU A 250 28.36 -4.21 4.07
N LEU A 251 28.72 -2.92 4.00
CA LEU A 251 30.02 -2.42 3.58
C LEU A 251 30.95 -2.28 4.81
N PRO A 252 32.27 -2.39 4.66
CA PRO A 252 33.21 -2.39 5.78
C PRO A 252 33.00 -1.18 6.72
N SER A 253 33.13 -1.42 8.04
CA SER A 253 33.16 -0.43 9.13
C SER A 253 31.84 0.02 9.76
N ARG A 254 30.69 -0.65 9.53
CA ARG A 254 29.41 -0.32 10.22
C ARG A 254 28.76 -1.53 10.90
N ARG A 255 28.02 -1.26 11.98
CA ARG A 255 27.24 -2.29 12.70
C ARG A 255 25.96 -2.58 11.94
N SER A 256 25.59 -3.86 11.85
CA SER A 256 24.29 -4.29 11.31
C SER A 256 23.12 -3.77 12.17
N PRO A 257 21.92 -3.60 11.59
CA PRO A 257 20.77 -3.14 12.34
C PRO A 257 20.39 -4.13 13.43
N ARG A 258 19.80 -3.61 14.50
CA ARG A 258 19.26 -4.42 15.60
C ARG A 258 17.79 -4.12 15.79
N ILE A 259 17.00 -5.17 15.98
CA ILE A 259 15.56 -5.08 16.17
C ILE A 259 15.31 -5.42 17.63
N LEU A 260 14.90 -4.41 18.39
CA LEU A 260 14.58 -4.53 19.80
C LEU A 260 13.07 -4.66 19.92
N VAL A 261 12.61 -5.78 20.48
CA VAL A 261 11.19 -6.08 20.63
C VAL A 261 10.85 -6.04 22.11
N SER A 262 9.83 -5.27 22.47
CA SER A 262 9.32 -5.18 23.84
C SER A 262 7.80 -5.15 23.86
N HIS A 263 7.21 -5.41 25.03
CA HIS A 263 5.81 -5.09 25.24
C HIS A 263 5.56 -3.60 25.10
N ALA A 264 4.35 -3.24 24.68
CA ALA A 264 3.90 -1.87 24.81
C ALA A 264 3.80 -1.50 26.31
N PRO A 265 4.30 -0.34 26.74
CA PRO A 265 4.26 0.05 28.14
C PRO A 265 2.82 0.42 28.53
N THR A 266 2.19 -0.40 29.38
CA THR A 266 0.77 -0.23 29.78
C THR A 266 0.67 0.06 31.28
N GLY A 267 1.02 1.27 31.74
CA GLY A 267 0.76 1.70 33.14
C GLY A 267 1.13 0.70 34.26
N GLY A 268 2.16 -0.14 34.06
CA GLY A 268 2.55 -1.20 35.02
C GLY A 268 1.92 -2.59 34.82
N LYS A 269 1.15 -2.82 33.75
CA LYS A 269 0.60 -4.14 33.34
C LYS A 269 1.28 -4.62 32.03
N ILE A 270 1.71 -5.87 31.99
CA ILE A 270 2.34 -6.52 30.81
C ILE A 270 1.30 -7.16 29.87
N ASN A 271 0.00 -7.03 30.17
CA ASN A 271 -1.04 -7.81 29.49
C ASN A 271 -1.52 -7.21 28.15
N SER A 272 -0.93 -6.11 27.67
CA SER A 272 -1.28 -5.59 26.35
C SER A 272 -0.89 -6.58 25.26
N SER A 273 -1.83 -6.85 24.35
CA SER A 273 -1.55 -7.73 23.21
C SER A 273 -0.55 -7.11 22.23
N GLU A 274 -0.49 -5.78 22.19
CA GLU A 274 0.33 -4.99 21.28
C GLU A 274 1.80 -4.95 21.69
N ILE A 275 2.68 -4.93 20.69
CA ILE A 275 4.13 -4.90 20.87
C ILE A 275 4.73 -3.62 20.28
N MET A 276 5.81 -3.18 20.90
CA MET A 276 6.65 -2.10 20.41
C MET A 276 7.91 -2.70 19.79
N VAL A 277 8.18 -2.35 18.53
CA VAL A 277 9.39 -2.77 17.83
C VAL A 277 10.23 -1.54 17.55
N ARG A 278 11.41 -1.49 18.17
CA ARG A 278 12.39 -0.44 17.96
C ARG A 278 13.51 -0.96 17.06
N VAL A 279 13.69 -0.32 15.91
CA VAL A 279 14.66 -0.71 14.89
C VAL A 279 15.84 0.26 14.94
N VAL A 280 16.97 -0.21 15.45
CA VAL A 280 18.24 0.54 15.47
C VAL A 280 18.91 0.38 14.12
N LEU A 281 19.11 1.50 13.43
CA LEU A 281 19.56 1.55 12.05
C LEU A 281 21.10 1.61 11.95
N SER A 282 21.66 0.98 10.92
CA SER A 282 23.08 1.12 10.59
C SER A 282 23.43 2.46 9.95
N ARG A 283 22.43 3.06 9.30
CA ARG A 283 22.52 4.37 8.67
C ARG A 283 21.29 5.18 9.08
N PRO A 284 21.47 6.45 9.48
CA PRO A 284 20.35 7.34 9.69
C PRO A 284 19.46 7.36 8.44
N LEU A 285 18.15 7.32 8.63
CA LEU A 285 17.17 7.31 7.55
C LEU A 285 16.16 8.41 7.77
N LYS A 286 15.90 9.21 6.74
CA LYS A 286 14.78 10.16 6.74
C LYS A 286 13.50 9.41 6.32
N VAL A 287 12.53 9.37 7.22
CA VAL A 287 11.21 8.76 6.94
C VAL A 287 10.15 9.85 6.90
N LEU A 288 9.41 9.94 5.81
CA LEU A 288 8.29 10.86 5.67
C LEU A 288 7.03 10.25 6.31
N PRO A 289 6.08 11.07 6.80
CA PRO A 289 4.89 10.53 7.43
C PRO A 289 4.04 9.75 6.42
N GLY A 290 3.49 8.61 6.87
CA GLY A 290 2.75 7.68 6.03
C GLY A 290 3.60 6.63 5.32
N GLN A 291 4.93 6.71 5.42
CA GLN A 291 5.82 5.69 4.85
C GLN A 291 5.99 4.48 5.77
N TYR A 292 6.37 3.36 5.15
CA TYR A 292 6.61 2.09 5.83
C TYR A 292 7.95 1.49 5.41
N ILE A 293 8.40 0.50 6.19
CA ILE A 293 9.62 -0.26 5.89
C ILE A 293 9.28 -1.75 5.80
N TYR A 294 10.12 -2.50 5.10
CA TYR A 294 10.13 -3.96 5.18
C TYR A 294 11.18 -4.38 6.20
N LEU A 295 10.77 -5.26 7.12
CA LEU A 295 11.69 -5.95 8.01
C LEU A 295 11.94 -7.38 7.52
N TRP A 296 13.20 -7.78 7.52
CA TRP A 296 13.65 -9.13 7.27
C TRP A 296 14.40 -9.63 8.50
N ILE A 297 13.85 -10.63 9.18
CA ILE A 297 14.39 -11.15 10.45
C ILE A 297 14.61 -12.67 10.29
N PRO A 298 15.75 -13.09 9.72
CA PRO A 298 15.93 -14.46 9.25
C PRO A 298 15.80 -15.53 10.34
N SER A 299 16.13 -15.19 11.59
CA SER A 299 16.26 -16.13 12.70
C SER A 299 14.95 -16.47 13.43
N VAL A 300 13.82 -15.84 13.07
CA VAL A 300 12.59 -15.93 13.88
C VAL A 300 11.72 -17.14 13.51
N THR A 301 11.57 -17.45 12.21
CA THR A 301 10.84 -18.65 11.76
C THR A 301 11.57 -19.35 10.62
N LEU A 302 11.27 -20.64 10.39
CA LEU A 302 11.84 -21.45 9.30
C LEU A 302 11.62 -20.87 7.90
N PHE A 303 10.61 -20.03 7.69
CA PHE A 303 10.35 -19.36 6.41
C PHE A 303 10.77 -17.88 6.39
N SER A 304 11.04 -17.28 7.56
CA SER A 304 11.44 -15.87 7.68
C SER A 304 12.76 -15.56 6.98
N TRP A 305 13.65 -16.54 6.78
CA TRP A 305 14.90 -16.33 6.03
C TRP A 305 14.66 -15.93 4.57
N ALA A 306 13.53 -16.27 3.97
CA ALA A 306 13.20 -15.96 2.59
C ALA A 306 12.13 -14.86 2.45
N GLN A 307 11.75 -14.19 3.54
CA GLN A 307 10.59 -13.29 3.56
C GLN A 307 10.88 -11.98 4.27
N SER A 308 10.30 -10.91 3.73
CA SER A 308 10.28 -9.60 4.38
C SER A 308 8.84 -9.12 4.50
N HIS A 309 8.52 -8.47 5.62
CA HIS A 309 7.17 -8.05 5.94
C HIS A 309 7.10 -6.53 6.12
N PRO A 310 6.05 -5.87 5.57
CA PRO A 310 5.90 -4.43 5.70
C PRO A 310 5.38 -4.05 7.09
N PHE A 311 5.97 -3.02 7.69
CA PHE A 311 5.56 -2.43 8.96
C PHE A 311 5.53 -0.91 8.86
N MET A 312 4.48 -0.30 9.39
CA MET A 312 4.35 1.15 9.47
C MET A 312 5.34 1.72 10.46
N VAL A 313 6.03 2.78 10.05
CA VAL A 313 6.87 3.57 10.95
C VAL A 313 5.97 4.56 11.69
N THR A 314 6.00 4.53 13.02
CA THR A 314 5.21 5.43 13.87
C THR A 314 6.01 6.63 14.36
N SER A 315 7.33 6.51 14.44
CA SER A 315 8.22 7.63 14.75
C SER A 315 8.39 8.56 13.55
N TRP A 316 8.60 9.85 13.84
CA TRP A 316 8.87 10.85 12.83
C TRP A 316 9.80 11.93 13.40
N SER A 317 10.71 12.44 12.57
CA SER A 317 11.60 13.55 12.89
C SER A 317 11.83 14.42 11.65
N PRO A 318 12.06 15.74 11.79
CA PRO A 318 12.46 16.58 10.67
C PRO A 318 13.84 16.20 10.11
N LYS A 319 14.69 15.56 10.93
CA LYS A 319 16.04 15.08 10.58
C LYS A 319 16.04 13.56 10.36
N GLU A 320 17.13 13.06 9.82
CA GLU A 320 17.37 11.62 9.74
C GLU A 320 17.35 10.99 11.14
N GLN A 321 16.81 9.77 11.23
CA GLN A 321 16.65 9.05 12.48
C GLN A 321 17.60 7.86 12.50
N ASP A 322 18.29 7.63 13.62
CA ASP A 322 19.06 6.40 13.87
C ASP A 322 18.21 5.25 14.39
N THR A 323 16.98 5.55 14.81
CA THR A 323 16.07 4.58 15.40
C THR A 323 14.65 4.83 14.94
N LEU A 324 14.00 3.78 14.46
CA LEU A 324 12.60 3.78 14.06
C LEU A 324 11.76 3.04 15.09
N GLU A 325 10.54 3.51 15.32
CA GLU A 325 9.57 2.86 16.21
C GLU A 325 8.41 2.34 15.36
N LEU A 326 7.95 1.14 15.68
CA LEU A 326 6.82 0.48 15.04
C LEU A 326 5.85 0.01 16.13
N PHE A 327 4.58 0.36 15.99
CA PHE A 327 3.51 -0.12 16.84
C PHE A 327 2.79 -1.26 16.13
N VAL A 328 2.83 -2.47 16.70
CA VAL A 328 2.41 -3.69 16.01
C VAL A 328 1.39 -4.45 16.86
N LYS A 329 0.22 -4.73 16.27
CA LYS A 329 -0.75 -5.70 16.81
C LYS A 329 -0.39 -7.10 16.30
N PRO A 330 -0.04 -8.06 17.18
CA PRO A 330 0.33 -9.40 16.75
C PRO A 330 -0.77 -10.09 15.94
N ARG A 331 -0.34 -10.72 14.85
CA ARG A 331 -1.13 -11.61 13.99
C ARG A 331 -0.32 -12.86 13.70
N ARG A 332 -0.97 -13.90 13.14
CA ARG A 332 -0.32 -15.15 12.69
C ARG A 332 0.97 -14.88 11.87
N GLY A 333 1.95 -15.75 12.01
CA GLY A 333 3.26 -15.65 11.35
C GLY A 333 4.25 -14.78 12.13
N LEU A 334 5.11 -14.04 11.42
CA LEU A 334 6.21 -13.25 11.99
C LEU A 334 5.81 -12.38 13.19
N SER A 335 4.70 -11.63 13.11
CA SER A 335 4.29 -10.73 14.20
C SER A 335 3.93 -11.44 15.50
N GLN A 336 3.36 -12.65 15.42
CA GLN A 336 3.10 -13.49 16.61
C GLN A 336 4.41 -14.01 17.20
N SER A 337 5.37 -14.39 16.34
CA SER A 337 6.69 -14.81 16.79
C SER A 337 7.45 -13.68 17.48
N LEU A 338 7.33 -12.44 17.00
CA LEU A 338 7.87 -11.27 17.70
C LEU A 338 7.19 -11.06 19.05
N ALA A 339 5.88 -11.29 19.16
CA ALA A 339 5.18 -11.21 20.44
C ALA A 339 5.66 -12.25 21.45
N TYR A 340 5.99 -13.47 21.03
CA TYR A 340 6.60 -14.47 21.92
C TYR A 340 7.97 -14.00 22.43
N HIS A 341 8.82 -13.44 21.56
CA HIS A 341 10.10 -12.88 21.99
C HIS A 341 9.96 -11.67 22.92
N ALA A 342 8.91 -10.86 22.75
CA ALA A 342 8.59 -9.78 23.68
C ALA A 342 8.23 -10.35 25.06
N ALA A 343 7.39 -11.39 25.09
CA ALA A 343 6.95 -12.06 26.31
C ALA A 343 8.11 -12.71 27.07
N GLU A 344 9.04 -13.34 26.37
CA GLU A 344 10.26 -13.91 26.97
C GLU A 344 11.17 -12.85 27.60
N ALA A 345 11.18 -11.63 27.05
CA ALA A 345 11.99 -10.53 27.58
C ALA A 345 11.37 -9.85 28.82
N GLY A 346 10.08 -10.07 29.09
CA GLY A 346 9.35 -9.45 30.20
C GLY A 346 9.37 -7.93 30.14
N TRP A 347 9.92 -7.29 31.18
CA TRP A 347 10.11 -5.83 31.26
C TRP A 347 11.25 -5.29 30.40
N GLY A 348 12.09 -6.18 29.85
CA GLY A 348 13.22 -5.82 29.00
C GLY A 348 12.84 -5.73 27.53
N HIS A 349 13.85 -5.98 26.68
CA HIS A 349 13.66 -6.12 25.24
C HIS A 349 14.46 -7.32 24.74
N SER A 350 13.90 -8.04 23.77
CA SER A 350 14.62 -9.06 23.02
C SER A 350 15.35 -8.41 21.85
N SER A 351 16.64 -8.72 21.68
CA SER A 351 17.48 -8.15 20.62
C SER A 351 17.68 -9.16 19.50
N LEU A 352 17.05 -8.90 18.35
CA LEU A 352 17.10 -9.72 17.16
C LEU A 352 17.99 -9.07 16.09
N SER A 353 18.69 -9.91 15.31
CA SER A 353 19.40 -9.45 14.13
C SER A 353 18.44 -9.43 12.95
N GLY A 354 18.42 -8.32 12.20
CA GLY A 354 17.58 -8.21 11.03
C GLY A 354 17.99 -7.07 10.12
N PHE A 355 17.40 -7.06 8.94
CA PHE A 355 17.64 -6.11 7.89
C PHE A 355 16.39 -5.32 7.58
N ILE A 356 16.58 -4.09 7.14
CA ILE A 356 15.51 -3.20 6.70
C ILE A 356 15.58 -2.98 5.19
N SER A 357 14.44 -2.68 4.60
CA SER A 357 14.37 -2.09 3.27
C SER A 357 13.32 -0.99 3.29
N GLY A 358 13.66 0.21 2.78
CA GLY A 358 12.72 1.33 2.73
C GLY A 358 13.39 2.70 2.84
N PRO A 359 12.65 3.78 3.14
CA PRO A 359 11.19 3.78 3.27
C PRO A 359 10.51 3.53 1.92
N TYR A 360 9.25 3.11 1.98
CA TYR A 360 8.33 2.94 0.86
C TYR A 360 7.02 3.70 1.12
N GLY A 361 6.29 4.00 0.06
CA GLY A 361 4.97 4.62 0.13
C GLY A 361 5.01 6.15 -0.05
N PRO A 362 3.87 6.74 -0.47
CA PRO A 362 3.73 8.17 -0.63
C PRO A 362 3.55 8.87 0.73
N SER A 363 4.02 10.11 0.79
CA SER A 363 3.72 11.03 1.87
C SER A 363 2.95 12.22 1.31
N GLU A 364 1.81 12.52 1.92
CA GLU A 364 0.92 13.57 1.43
C GLU A 364 1.34 14.93 2.01
N PRO A 365 1.37 16.00 1.19
CA PRO A 365 1.75 17.34 1.63
C PRO A 365 0.62 17.98 2.46
N VAL A 366 0.41 17.48 3.68
CA VAL A 366 -0.71 17.89 4.54
C VAL A 366 -0.61 19.34 5.05
N HIS A 367 0.57 19.96 4.97
CA HIS A 367 0.80 21.36 5.37
C HIS A 367 0.01 22.40 4.57
N ARG A 368 -0.70 21.98 3.51
CA ARG A 368 -1.54 22.87 2.68
C ARG A 368 -2.97 23.02 3.20
N TYR A 369 -3.39 22.13 4.09
CA TYR A 369 -4.75 22.11 4.63
C TYR A 369 -4.80 22.87 5.95
N LYS A 370 -5.86 23.65 6.16
CA LYS A 370 -6.06 24.43 7.38
C LYS A 370 -6.61 23.54 8.50
N ASN A 371 -7.59 22.70 8.17
CA ASN A 371 -8.23 21.76 9.09
C ASN A 371 -7.90 20.33 8.67
N ILE A 372 -7.41 19.53 9.62
CA ILE A 372 -7.02 18.14 9.39
C ILE A 372 -7.72 17.25 10.42
N LEU A 373 -8.63 16.42 9.92
CA LEU A 373 -9.28 15.37 10.69
C LEU A 373 -8.60 14.03 10.37
N ILE A 374 -8.03 13.37 11.36
CA ILE A 374 -7.44 12.04 11.20
C ILE A 374 -8.31 11.04 11.94
N VAL A 375 -8.86 10.06 11.22
CA VAL A 375 -9.65 8.96 11.77
C VAL A 375 -8.86 7.66 11.71
N ALA A 376 -8.71 7.01 12.85
CA ALA A 376 -8.08 5.71 12.97
C ALA A 376 -9.00 4.68 13.65
N THR A 377 -8.86 3.41 13.31
CA THR A 377 -9.37 2.29 14.14
C THR A 377 -8.25 1.34 14.53
N ASP A 378 -8.29 0.78 15.75
CA ASP A 378 -7.31 -0.19 16.25
C ASP A 378 -5.84 0.29 16.04
N VAL A 379 -4.98 -0.61 15.55
CA VAL A 379 -3.59 -0.34 15.16
C VAL A 379 -3.45 0.65 14.00
N GLY A 380 -4.54 1.08 13.37
CA GLY A 380 -4.57 2.16 12.36
C GLY A 380 -3.96 3.48 12.87
N ILE A 381 -3.91 3.67 14.20
CA ILE A 381 -3.16 4.77 14.83
C ILE A 381 -1.70 4.83 14.36
N ALA A 382 -1.08 3.69 14.02
CA ALA A 382 0.29 3.63 13.55
C ALA A 382 0.52 4.49 12.29
N ALA A 383 -0.48 4.61 11.41
CA ALA A 383 -0.40 5.46 10.23
C ALA A 383 -0.68 6.95 10.53
N ALA A 384 -1.41 7.24 11.62
CA ALA A 384 -1.74 8.59 12.05
C ALA A 384 -0.57 9.27 12.77
N LEU A 385 0.11 8.55 13.67
CA LEU A 385 1.15 9.10 14.54
C LEU A 385 2.23 9.93 13.82
N PRO A 386 2.84 9.49 12.69
CA PRO A 386 3.84 10.29 12.01
C PRO A 386 3.31 11.64 11.51
N TYR A 387 2.05 11.68 11.05
CA TYR A 387 1.42 12.92 10.60
C TYR A 387 1.13 13.85 11.79
N LEU A 388 0.62 13.32 12.90
CA LEU A 388 0.40 14.09 14.13
C LEU A 388 1.71 14.73 14.62
N ARG A 389 2.79 13.93 14.72
CA ARG A 389 4.13 14.40 15.12
C ARG A 389 4.65 15.49 14.19
N MET A 390 4.51 15.30 12.88
CA MET A 390 4.92 16.30 11.88
C MET A 390 4.15 17.61 12.04
N LEU A 391 2.82 17.55 12.15
CA LEU A 391 1.96 18.72 12.21
C LEU A 391 2.22 19.55 13.48
N ILE A 392 2.34 18.89 14.64
CA ILE A 392 2.69 19.55 15.91
C ILE A 392 4.08 20.18 15.84
N ASN A 393 5.06 19.52 15.22
CA ASN A 393 6.38 20.12 15.05
C ASN A 393 6.35 21.30 14.08
N SER A 394 5.52 21.23 13.03
CA SER A 394 5.39 22.31 12.05
C SER A 394 4.70 23.55 12.61
N SER A 395 3.69 23.38 13.49
CA SER A 395 3.00 24.50 14.15
C SER A 395 3.95 25.26 15.09
N LYS A 396 4.84 24.55 15.79
CA LYS A 396 5.89 25.17 16.61
C LYS A 396 6.90 25.98 15.79
N ALA A 397 7.34 25.41 14.67
CA ALA A 397 8.32 26.06 13.80
C ALA A 397 7.71 27.27 13.07
N TRP A 398 6.41 27.23 12.75
CA TRP A 398 5.71 28.25 11.98
C TRP A 398 4.34 28.58 12.59
N PRO A 399 4.29 29.38 13.68
CA PRO A 399 3.04 29.70 14.37
C PRO A 399 2.00 30.44 13.49
N ALA A 400 2.45 31.14 12.45
CA ALA A 400 1.56 31.82 11.49
C ALA A 400 0.80 30.87 10.55
N ARG A 401 1.09 29.56 10.57
CA ARG A 401 0.43 28.51 9.79
C ARG A 401 -0.10 27.41 10.70
N THR A 402 -0.73 27.79 11.81
CA THR A 402 -1.36 26.82 12.71
C THR A 402 -2.46 26.06 11.98
N HIS A 403 -2.33 24.73 12.04
CA HIS A 403 -3.35 23.79 11.58
C HIS A 403 -4.32 23.54 12.74
N ARG A 404 -5.60 23.30 12.47
CA ARG A 404 -6.52 22.69 13.43
C ARG A 404 -6.45 21.17 13.24
N LEU A 405 -6.08 20.45 14.29
CA LEU A 405 -5.84 19.01 14.23
C LEU A 405 -6.79 18.26 15.16
N HIS A 406 -7.70 17.48 14.58
CA HIS A 406 -8.59 16.60 15.31
C HIS A 406 -8.23 15.14 15.02
N PHE A 407 -7.87 14.40 16.05
CA PHE A 407 -7.61 12.97 15.98
C PHE A 407 -8.75 12.19 16.62
N VAL A 408 -9.43 11.37 15.81
CA VAL A 408 -10.51 10.49 16.25
C VAL A 408 -10.01 9.05 16.19
N TRP A 409 -10.04 8.34 17.31
CA TRP A 409 -9.59 6.96 17.39
C TRP A 409 -10.68 6.06 17.95
N GLN A 410 -11.16 5.12 17.12
CA GLN A 410 -12.12 4.09 17.55
C GLN A 410 -11.37 2.79 17.90
N LEU A 411 -11.73 2.18 19.02
CA LEU A 411 -11.10 0.99 19.58
C LEU A 411 -12.15 -0.01 20.06
N ASP A 412 -11.81 -1.29 19.93
CA ASP A 412 -12.62 -2.37 20.51
C ASP A 412 -12.49 -2.40 22.05
N THR A 413 -11.27 -2.25 22.58
CA THR A 413 -10.95 -2.42 24.01
C THR A 413 -10.08 -1.31 24.58
N LEU A 414 -10.18 -1.11 25.91
CA LEU A 414 -9.33 -0.17 26.66
C LEU A 414 -7.86 -0.62 26.73
N ASP A 415 -7.58 -1.93 26.70
CA ASP A 415 -6.21 -2.45 26.73
C ASP A 415 -5.39 -1.96 25.53
N SER A 416 -6.01 -1.94 24.34
CA SER A 416 -5.39 -1.39 23.13
C SER A 416 -5.14 0.12 23.25
N ALA A 417 -6.02 0.84 23.96
CA ALA A 417 -5.82 2.26 24.26
C ALA A 417 -4.60 2.47 25.17
N GLY A 418 -4.51 1.68 26.24
CA GLY A 418 -3.40 1.71 27.20
C GLY A 418 -2.05 1.44 26.52
N ALA A 419 -1.99 0.52 25.57
CA ALA A 419 -0.76 0.20 24.83
C ALA A 419 -0.22 1.39 24.02
N ALA A 420 -1.09 2.30 23.57
CA ALA A 420 -0.71 3.51 22.84
C ALA A 420 -0.66 4.77 23.73
N GLU A 421 -1.07 4.66 24.99
CA GLU A 421 -1.22 5.80 25.91
C GLU A 421 0.05 6.63 25.98
N TYR A 422 1.21 5.99 26.12
CA TYR A 422 2.49 6.69 26.19
C TYR A 422 2.76 7.54 24.93
N MET A 423 2.37 7.07 23.74
CA MET A 423 2.53 7.81 22.49
C MET A 423 1.57 8.99 22.42
N LEU A 424 0.33 8.82 22.90
CA LEU A 424 -0.66 9.90 22.96
C LEU A 424 -0.27 10.98 23.97
N ASN A 425 0.19 10.58 25.15
CA ASN A 425 0.68 11.49 26.18
C ASN A 425 1.93 12.24 25.70
N ASP A 426 2.83 11.58 24.98
CA ASP A 426 3.97 12.24 24.32
C ASP A 426 3.51 13.28 23.28
N LEU A 427 2.48 12.98 22.48
CA LEU A 427 1.91 13.95 21.55
C LEU A 427 1.32 15.18 22.27
N LEU A 428 0.50 14.97 23.31
CA LEU A 428 -0.12 16.05 24.07
C LEU A 428 0.90 16.91 24.83
N LYS A 429 1.93 16.27 25.39
CA LYS A 429 3.06 16.96 26.04
C LYS A 429 3.84 17.79 25.04
N ASN A 430 4.08 17.23 23.84
CA ASN A 430 4.75 17.95 22.78
C ASN A 430 3.89 19.11 22.25
N ASP A 431 2.57 18.98 22.15
CA ASP A 431 1.70 20.10 21.75
C ASP A 431 1.78 21.29 22.71
N GLY A 432 2.00 21.03 24.01
CA GLY A 432 2.24 22.06 25.01
C GLY A 432 1.07 23.05 25.09
N GLU A 433 1.38 24.35 25.00
CA GLU A 433 0.44 25.47 25.07
C GLU A 433 -0.15 25.89 23.71
N HIS A 434 0.17 25.20 22.62
CA HIS A 434 -0.37 25.57 21.30
C HIS A 434 -1.81 25.08 21.09
N TYR A 435 -2.27 24.11 21.90
CA TYR A 435 -3.62 23.54 21.87
C TYR A 435 -4.10 23.15 20.46
N VAL A 436 -3.18 22.76 19.56
CA VAL A 436 -3.50 22.46 18.16
C VAL A 436 -4.19 21.11 18.01
N LEU A 437 -3.88 20.17 18.90
CA LEU A 437 -4.36 18.80 18.85
C LEU A 437 -5.54 18.57 19.81
N ALA A 438 -6.69 18.19 19.26
CA ALA A 438 -7.80 17.59 19.98
C ALA A 438 -7.81 16.06 19.75
N ILE A 439 -7.98 15.28 20.82
CA ILE A 439 -8.07 13.81 20.73
C ILE A 439 -9.46 13.37 21.20
N SER A 440 -10.15 12.59 20.38
CA SER A 440 -11.41 11.94 20.73
C SER A 440 -11.26 10.42 20.62
N LEU A 441 -11.27 9.75 21.76
CA LEU A 441 -11.17 8.30 21.89
C LEU A 441 -12.57 7.74 22.00
N TYR A 442 -12.88 6.71 21.22
CA TYR A 442 -14.16 6.02 21.24
C TYR A 442 -13.93 4.54 21.47
N VAL A 443 -14.46 4.03 22.58
CA VAL A 443 -14.27 2.62 22.98
C VAL A 443 -15.61 1.91 22.95
N GLU A 444 -15.67 0.77 22.25
CA GLU A 444 -16.91 0.01 22.07
C GLU A 444 -17.32 -0.78 23.33
N SER A 445 -16.36 -1.17 24.18
CA SER A 445 -16.65 -1.84 25.47
C SER A 445 -17.43 -0.93 26.44
N LYS A 446 -18.34 -1.54 27.21
CA LYS A 446 -19.12 -0.92 28.30
C LYS A 446 -18.33 -0.75 29.59
N ASP A 447 -17.08 -1.19 29.63
CA ASP A 447 -16.23 -1.00 30.81
C ASP A 447 -16.09 0.50 31.08
N THR A 448 -16.40 0.90 32.31
CA THR A 448 -16.22 2.27 32.79
C THR A 448 -14.76 2.65 32.60
N ALA A 449 -14.48 3.53 31.64
CA ALA A 449 -13.14 4.02 31.40
C ALA A 449 -12.66 4.74 32.67
N GLU A 450 -11.61 4.22 33.30
CA GLU A 450 -10.72 5.06 34.09
C GLU A 450 -10.20 6.15 33.15
N GLU A 451 -10.29 7.41 33.58
CA GLU A 451 -9.91 8.57 32.77
C GLU A 451 -8.52 8.36 32.14
N LEU A 452 -8.47 8.31 30.81
CA LEU A 452 -7.22 8.16 30.06
C LEU A 452 -6.46 9.50 30.11
N GLY A 453 -5.74 9.70 31.22
CA GLY A 453 -4.95 10.90 31.52
C GLY A 453 -5.80 12.10 31.99
N HIS A 454 -5.29 12.83 32.99
CA HIS A 454 -5.90 14.07 33.50
C HIS A 454 -5.72 15.25 32.54
N HIS A 455 -6.23 15.14 31.30
CA HIS A 455 -6.08 16.15 30.28
C HIS A 455 -7.43 16.55 29.69
N LYS A 456 -7.81 17.83 29.88
CA LYS A 456 -9.04 18.45 29.32
C LYS A 456 -9.15 18.41 27.77
N ARG A 457 -8.14 17.88 27.08
CA ARG A 457 -8.00 17.81 25.60
C ARG A 457 -8.23 16.41 25.02
N ALA A 458 -8.29 15.38 25.86
CA ALA A 458 -8.61 14.02 25.45
C ALA A 458 -10.03 13.72 25.91
N LEU A 459 -10.96 13.59 24.96
CA LEU A 459 -12.35 13.24 25.23
C LEU A 459 -12.50 11.74 25.01
N VAL A 460 -12.99 11.04 26.02
CA VAL A 460 -13.33 9.61 25.92
C VAL A 460 -14.84 9.49 25.78
N GLY A 461 -15.29 9.03 24.61
CA GLY A 461 -16.66 8.69 24.30
C GLY A 461 -16.89 7.18 24.33
N HIS A 462 -18.12 6.77 24.64
CA HIS A 462 -18.53 5.37 24.59
C HIS A 462 -19.24 5.05 23.27
N GLY A 463 -18.95 3.87 22.73
CA GLY A 463 -19.59 3.36 21.51
C GLY A 463 -19.02 3.96 20.23
N LYS A 464 -19.80 3.86 19.15
CA LYS A 464 -19.38 4.27 17.81
C LYS A 464 -19.42 5.81 17.65
N PRO A 465 -18.38 6.44 17.09
CA PRO A 465 -18.40 7.87 16.80
C PRO A 465 -19.49 8.23 15.77
N ASP A 466 -20.19 9.34 15.96
CA ASP A 466 -20.98 9.96 14.89
C ASP A 466 -20.04 10.72 13.96
N TYR A 467 -19.52 10.01 12.95
CA TYR A 467 -18.61 10.60 11.97
C TYR A 467 -19.26 11.73 11.17
N ARG A 468 -20.59 11.71 10.98
CA ARG A 468 -21.29 12.75 10.20
C ARG A 468 -21.33 14.05 10.99
N GLU A 469 -21.63 13.97 12.28
CA GLU A 469 -21.58 15.12 13.17
C GLU A 469 -20.15 15.66 13.30
N ILE A 470 -19.16 14.79 13.55
CA ILE A 470 -17.75 15.21 13.67
C ILE A 470 -17.28 15.93 12.41
N ILE A 471 -17.48 15.35 11.22
CA ILE A 471 -17.07 15.97 9.96
C ILE A 471 -17.84 17.28 9.75
N ARG A 472 -19.13 17.34 10.08
CA ARG A 472 -19.92 18.58 9.98
C ARG A 472 -19.36 19.68 10.88
N LEU A 473 -19.04 19.37 12.13
CA LEU A 473 -18.48 20.34 13.08
C LEU A 473 -17.12 20.86 12.60
N GLU A 474 -16.20 19.97 12.24
CA GLU A 474 -14.86 20.35 11.76
C GLU A 474 -14.91 21.16 10.46
N THR A 475 -15.88 20.89 9.57
CA THR A 475 -16.02 21.61 8.30
C THR A 475 -16.75 22.93 8.43
N SER A 476 -17.66 23.05 9.40
CA SER A 476 -18.40 24.29 9.67
C SER A 476 -17.57 25.35 10.41
N GLY A 477 -16.37 25.00 10.87
CA GLY A 477 -15.54 25.87 11.72
C GLY A 477 -16.06 26.04 13.15
N ASN A 478 -17.27 25.55 13.46
CA ASN A 478 -17.86 25.66 14.79
C ASN A 478 -17.22 24.67 15.78
N GLN A 479 -16.74 25.27 16.87
CA GLN A 479 -16.17 24.74 18.11
C GLN A 479 -16.26 23.22 18.39
N LEU A 480 -15.08 22.60 18.44
CA LEU A 480 -14.67 21.70 19.52
C LEU A 480 -13.39 22.29 20.13
N THR A 481 -13.55 22.99 21.25
CA THR A 481 -12.52 23.51 22.20
C THR A 481 -11.44 24.49 21.68
N GLY A 482 -11.60 25.77 22.06
CA GLY A 482 -10.51 26.64 22.54
C GLY A 482 -9.57 27.35 21.55
N ILE A 483 -9.68 27.11 20.24
CA ILE A 483 -8.81 27.76 19.24
C ILE A 483 -9.57 28.87 18.51
N ASP A 484 -9.40 30.12 18.94
CA ASP A 484 -9.88 31.30 18.20
C ASP A 484 -8.92 31.62 17.05
N SER A 485 -9.18 31.05 15.85
CA SER A 485 -8.48 31.50 14.64
C SER A 485 -9.25 32.65 13.99
N ALA A 486 -8.73 33.87 14.10
CA ALA A 486 -9.30 35.12 13.57
C ALA A 486 -9.24 35.27 12.02
N SER A 487 -9.42 34.18 11.25
CA SER A 487 -9.41 34.23 9.78
C SER A 487 -10.68 33.62 9.17
N ASP A 488 -11.47 34.48 8.53
CA ASP A 488 -12.77 34.23 7.87
C ASP A 488 -12.72 33.34 6.61
N ASP A 489 -11.55 32.86 6.18
CA ASP A 489 -11.46 31.90 5.07
C ASP A 489 -11.36 30.47 5.63
N PRO A 490 -12.37 29.59 5.42
CA PRO A 490 -12.41 28.26 6.01
C PRO A 490 -11.23 27.36 5.58
N GLY A 491 -10.51 27.70 4.50
CA GLY A 491 -9.39 26.92 4.00
C GLY A 491 -9.77 25.51 3.53
N GLU A 492 -8.87 24.80 2.86
CA GLU A 492 -9.14 23.40 2.47
C GLU A 492 -9.03 22.48 3.70
N SER A 493 -9.97 21.55 3.83
CA SER A 493 -10.04 20.57 4.92
C SER A 493 -9.67 19.16 4.42
N LEU A 494 -8.88 18.43 5.21
CA LEU A 494 -8.45 17.07 4.87
C LEU A 494 -8.93 16.05 5.90
N VAL A 495 -9.62 15.02 5.43
CA VAL A 495 -10.02 13.85 6.23
C VAL A 495 -9.11 12.67 5.87
N MET A 496 -8.22 12.31 6.77
CA MET A 496 -7.27 11.20 6.62
C MET A 496 -7.79 9.96 7.34
N VAL A 497 -7.76 8.79 6.70
CA VAL A 497 -8.38 7.57 7.24
C VAL A 497 -7.46 6.36 7.20
N SER A 498 -7.19 5.76 8.37
CA SER A 498 -6.58 4.44 8.56
C SER A 498 -7.47 3.58 9.45
N ALA A 499 -8.44 2.91 8.85
CA ALA A 499 -9.57 2.34 9.57
C ALA A 499 -10.08 1.04 8.94
N SER A 500 -10.98 0.38 9.65
CA SER A 500 -11.71 -0.80 9.17
C SER A 500 -12.38 -0.55 7.81
N GLY A 501 -12.80 -1.63 7.16
CA GLY A 501 -13.48 -1.52 5.87
C GLY A 501 -14.75 -0.67 5.92
N GLU A 502 -15.55 -0.89 6.96
CA GLU A 502 -16.86 -0.27 7.14
C GLU A 502 -16.74 1.22 7.45
N VAL A 503 -15.86 1.60 8.37
CA VAL A 503 -15.61 3.00 8.74
C VAL A 503 -15.12 3.82 7.54
N ARG A 504 -14.26 3.24 6.69
CA ARG A 504 -13.82 3.92 5.46
C ARG A 504 -14.95 4.15 4.47
N ASP A 505 -15.86 3.19 4.35
CA ASP A 505 -16.97 3.28 3.40
C ASP A 505 -17.99 4.33 3.88
N GLU A 506 -18.23 4.39 5.20
CA GLU A 506 -19.04 5.40 5.86
C GLU A 506 -18.45 6.81 5.72
N ILE A 507 -17.18 7.01 6.08
CA ILE A 507 -16.50 8.32 5.94
C ILE A 507 -16.47 8.75 4.48
N ARG A 508 -16.22 7.85 3.54
CA ARG A 508 -16.26 8.13 2.10
C ARG A 508 -17.64 8.64 1.68
N SER A 509 -18.70 8.00 2.16
CA SER A 509 -20.07 8.42 1.89
C SER A 509 -20.34 9.83 2.44
N ILE A 510 -19.93 10.09 3.68
CA ILE A 510 -20.10 11.39 4.33
C ILE A 510 -19.32 12.48 3.60
N VAL A 511 -18.02 12.28 3.35
CA VAL A 511 -17.15 13.29 2.71
C VAL A 511 -17.63 13.63 1.30
N ARG A 512 -18.29 12.70 0.59
CA ARG A 512 -18.90 12.98 -0.71
C ARG A 512 -19.90 14.14 -0.65
N ASP A 513 -20.67 14.25 0.43
CA ASP A 513 -21.64 15.33 0.65
C ASP A 513 -20.94 16.69 0.89
N TYR A 514 -19.67 16.68 1.32
CA TYR A 514 -18.89 17.86 1.67
C TYR A 514 -17.78 18.22 0.65
N LEU A 515 -17.70 17.53 -0.49
CA LEU A 515 -16.70 17.82 -1.53
C LEU A 515 -16.79 19.26 -2.08
N ASP A 516 -18.00 19.82 -2.14
CA ASP A 516 -18.23 21.19 -2.59
C ASP A 516 -17.79 22.23 -1.54
N HIS A 517 -17.60 21.81 -0.28
CA HIS A 517 -17.12 22.61 0.85
C HIS A 517 -15.60 22.49 1.05
N HIS A 518 -14.84 22.23 -0.02
CA HIS A 518 -13.38 22.11 0.02
C HIS A 518 -12.83 21.01 0.96
N VAL A 519 -13.62 19.96 1.19
CA VAL A 519 -13.20 18.79 1.98
C VAL A 519 -12.65 17.71 1.06
N ARG A 520 -11.50 17.14 1.40
CA ARG A 520 -10.90 16.01 0.68
C ARG A 520 -10.72 14.82 1.60
N MET A 521 -11.03 13.62 1.11
CA MET A 521 -10.68 12.36 1.80
C MET A 521 -9.36 11.80 1.26
N LEU A 522 -8.52 11.32 2.17
CA LEU A 522 -7.31 10.56 1.90
C LEU A 522 -7.34 9.24 2.69
N GLU A 523 -7.27 8.11 1.99
CA GLU A 523 -7.04 6.83 2.65
C GLU A 523 -5.54 6.56 2.75
N LEU A 524 -5.05 6.40 3.99
CA LEU A 524 -3.66 6.07 4.24
C LEU A 524 -3.30 4.69 3.69
N GLU A 525 -2.03 4.46 3.38
CA GLU A 525 -1.62 3.20 2.77
C GLU A 525 -1.85 2.00 3.69
N PHE A 526 -1.50 2.17 4.96
CA PHE A 526 -1.79 1.20 5.99
C PHE A 526 -3.21 1.31 6.50
N GLN A 527 -3.80 0.15 6.71
CA GLN A 527 -5.15 -0.05 7.17
C GLN A 527 -5.09 -1.25 8.12
N PRO A 528 -5.76 -1.17 9.28
CA PRO A 528 -5.79 -2.26 10.24
C PRO A 528 -6.32 -3.55 9.62
#